data_AF-Q3EC60-F1
#
_entry.id   AF-Q3EC60-F1
#
_cell.length_a   1.000
_cell.length_b   1.000
_cell.length_c   1.000
_cell.angle_alpha   90.00
_cell.angle_beta   90.00
_cell.angle_gamma   90.00
#
_symmetry.space_group_name_H-M   'P 1'
#
loop_
_entity.id
_entity.type
_entity.pdbx_description
1 polymer ?
#
loop_
_entity_poly.entity_id
_entity_poly.type
_entity_poly.pdbx_seq_one_letter_code
_entity_poly.pdbx_strand_id
1 'polypeptide(L)'
;MGLVGLHSGTIDMEFIGVEDHGDEEGKQIAVSVISSGKNADKTEDPDSLIFTGFGGTDMYHGQPCNQKLERLNIPLEAAFRKKSIVRVVRCMKDEKRTNGNIYIYDGTYMITNRWEEEGQNGFIVFKFKLVREPDQKPAFGIWKSIQNWRNGLSIRPGLILEDLSNGAENLKVCLVNEVDKENGPALFRYVTSLIHEVINNIPSMVDRCACGRRSCGSKHVFREKLSVSSSLVISAKKSGNVARFMNHSCSPNVFWQSIAREQNGLWCLYIGFFAMKHIPPLTELRYDYGKSRGGGKKMCLCRTKKCCGSFG
;
A
#
# COMPACT_ATOMS: atom_id res chain seq x y z
N MET A 1 -10.34 4.44 7.55
CA MET A 1 -11.32 3.60 6.81
C MET A 1 -12.68 4.28 6.72
N GLY A 2 -13.17 4.91 7.79
CA GLY A 2 -14.45 5.66 7.77
C GLY A 2 -14.54 6.77 6.71
N LEU A 3 -13.47 7.55 6.49
CA LEU A 3 -13.45 8.64 5.49
C LEU A 3 -13.76 8.21 4.05
N VAL A 4 -13.54 6.94 3.71
CA VAL A 4 -13.78 6.39 2.36
C VAL A 4 -14.98 5.43 2.32
N GLY A 5 -15.72 5.29 3.42
CA GLY A 5 -16.90 4.41 3.50
C GLY A 5 -16.61 2.92 3.46
N LEU A 6 -15.35 2.48 3.67
CA LEU A 6 -15.00 1.05 3.64
C LEU A 6 -15.45 0.33 4.93
N HIS A 7 -15.26 1.03 6.06
CA HIS A 7 -15.62 0.59 7.40
C HIS A 7 -15.78 1.85 8.27
N SER A 8 -17.01 2.22 8.63
CA SER A 8 -17.28 3.42 9.44
C SER A 8 -17.31 3.15 10.94
N GLY A 9 -17.48 1.89 11.35
CA GLY A 9 -17.52 1.46 12.74
C GLY A 9 -16.22 1.75 13.52
N THR A 10 -16.36 1.99 14.82
CA THR A 10 -15.24 2.09 15.78
C THR A 10 -14.77 0.74 16.30
N ILE A 11 -15.57 -0.30 16.06
CA ILE A 11 -15.32 -1.70 16.43
C ILE A 11 -14.92 -2.48 15.18
N ASP A 12 -14.40 -3.70 15.34
CA ASP A 12 -13.94 -4.56 14.23
C ASP A 12 -15.07 -5.05 13.30
N MET A 13 -16.31 -4.56 13.42
CA MET A 13 -17.44 -4.92 12.58
C MET A 13 -18.36 -3.72 12.31
N GLU A 14 -18.81 -3.60 11.06
CA GLU A 14 -19.86 -2.69 10.63
C GLU A 14 -21.05 -3.51 10.17
N PHE A 15 -22.24 -3.06 10.56
CA PHE A 15 -23.52 -3.65 10.19
C PHE A 15 -24.48 -2.53 9.77
N ILE A 16 -25.44 -2.88 8.91
CA ILE A 16 -26.51 -1.96 8.51
C ILE A 16 -27.84 -2.47 9.03
N GLY A 17 -28.75 -1.54 9.31
CA GLY A 17 -30.15 -1.87 9.50
C GLY A 17 -30.75 -2.42 8.19
N VAL A 18 -31.55 -3.48 8.28
CA VAL A 18 -32.31 -4.01 7.16
C VAL A 18 -33.78 -3.84 7.51
N GLU A 19 -34.52 -3.13 6.66
CA GLU A 19 -35.98 -3.08 6.73
C GLU A 19 -36.50 -4.45 6.28
N ASP A 20 -36.63 -5.38 7.23
CA ASP A 20 -37.29 -6.65 7.01
C ASP A 20 -38.61 -6.64 7.79
N HIS A 21 -39.72 -6.91 7.09
CA HIS A 21 -41.06 -6.90 7.67
C HIS A 21 -41.43 -8.23 8.36
N GLY A 22 -40.46 -9.15 8.52
CA GLY A 22 -40.61 -10.43 9.21
C GLY A 22 -39.35 -10.80 10.00
N ASP A 23 -39.55 -11.34 11.21
CA ASP A 23 -38.59 -11.72 12.25
C ASP A 23 -37.77 -10.58 12.89
N GLU A 24 -37.86 -10.46 14.23
CA GLU A 24 -37.03 -9.52 15.00
C GLU A 24 -35.54 -9.85 14.91
N GLU A 25 -35.21 -11.12 14.67
CA GLU A 25 -33.87 -11.64 14.41
C GLU A 25 -33.47 -11.42 12.94
N GLY A 26 -32.91 -10.24 12.65
CA GLY A 26 -32.48 -9.93 11.27
C GLY A 26 -32.53 -8.45 10.90
N LYS A 27 -32.95 -7.59 11.84
CA LYS A 27 -32.98 -6.12 11.67
C LYS A 27 -31.60 -5.53 11.38
N GLN A 28 -30.50 -6.25 11.62
CA GLN A 28 -29.15 -5.80 11.33
C GLN A 28 -28.33 -6.92 10.67
N ILE A 29 -27.52 -6.56 9.68
CA ILE A 29 -26.68 -7.50 8.94
C ILE A 29 -25.24 -6.99 8.85
N ALA A 30 -24.26 -7.86 9.10
CA ALA A 30 -22.86 -7.51 8.97
C ALA A 30 -22.52 -7.23 7.50
N VAL A 31 -21.83 -6.11 7.24
CA VAL A 31 -21.43 -5.68 5.90
C VAL A 31 -19.93 -5.49 5.75
N SER A 32 -19.21 -5.35 6.87
CA SER A 32 -17.76 -5.22 6.87
C SER A 32 -17.17 -5.75 8.18
N VAL A 33 -16.06 -6.47 8.10
CA VAL A 33 -15.31 -6.95 9.27
C VAL A 33 -13.82 -6.60 9.14
N ILE A 34 -13.18 -6.33 10.27
CA ILE A 34 -11.74 -6.14 10.39
C ILE A 34 -11.18 -7.34 11.16
N SER A 35 -10.42 -8.20 10.50
CA SER A 35 -9.70 -9.28 11.18
C SER A 35 -8.51 -8.69 11.93
N SER A 36 -8.68 -8.44 13.23
CA SER A 36 -7.67 -7.88 14.13
C SER A 36 -7.85 -8.37 15.58
N GLY A 37 -6.82 -8.20 16.40
CA GLY A 37 -6.90 -8.43 17.85
C GLY A 37 -7.38 -9.84 18.22
N LYS A 38 -8.43 -9.91 19.06
CA LYS A 38 -9.03 -11.18 19.49
C LYS A 38 -9.78 -11.92 18.36
N ASN A 39 -10.14 -11.20 17.30
CA ASN A 39 -10.87 -11.72 16.14
C ASN A 39 -9.94 -12.06 14.98
N ALA A 40 -8.62 -11.98 15.19
CA ALA A 40 -7.62 -12.20 14.17
C ALA A 40 -7.68 -13.63 13.61
N ASP A 41 -7.50 -13.73 12.30
CA ASP A 41 -7.29 -14.99 11.63
C ASP A 41 -5.99 -15.63 12.08
N LYS A 42 -6.02 -16.92 12.42
CA LYS A 42 -4.80 -17.68 12.74
C LYS A 42 -4.35 -18.57 11.60
N THR A 43 -5.21 -18.86 10.62
CA THR A 43 -4.86 -19.75 9.51
C THR A 43 -3.96 -19.05 8.49
N GLU A 44 -4.03 -17.71 8.44
CA GLU A 44 -3.36 -16.87 7.43
C GLU A 44 -3.65 -17.30 5.99
N ASP A 45 -4.76 -17.99 5.75
CA ASP A 45 -5.21 -18.43 4.44
C ASP A 45 -5.58 -17.22 3.56
N PRO A 46 -5.04 -17.10 2.33
CA PRO A 46 -5.44 -16.06 1.39
C PRO A 46 -6.93 -16.05 1.02
N ASP A 47 -7.56 -17.22 0.96
CA ASP A 47 -8.90 -17.39 0.37
C ASP A 47 -10.00 -17.61 1.41
N SER A 48 -9.63 -17.86 2.66
CA SER A 48 -10.57 -17.97 3.77
C SER A 48 -10.07 -17.29 5.04
N LEU A 49 -11.01 -17.00 5.94
CA LEU A 49 -10.77 -16.34 7.21
C LEU A 49 -11.67 -17.01 8.25
N ILE A 50 -11.11 -17.38 9.40
CA ILE A 50 -11.90 -17.74 10.57
C ILE A 50 -12.04 -16.50 11.46
N PHE A 51 -13.21 -15.87 11.43
CA PHE A 51 -13.52 -14.72 12.28
C PHE A 51 -14.11 -15.19 13.60
N THR A 52 -13.54 -14.73 14.72
CA THR A 52 -14.09 -15.01 16.05
C THR A 52 -15.14 -13.96 16.39
N GLY A 53 -16.29 -14.40 16.89
CA GLY A 53 -17.37 -13.54 17.34
C GLY A 53 -16.94 -12.64 18.51
N PHE A 54 -17.83 -11.74 18.87
CA PHE A 54 -17.63 -10.76 19.92
C PHE A 54 -18.14 -11.24 21.27
N GLY A 55 -17.57 -10.68 22.34
CA GLY A 55 -17.94 -10.99 23.73
C GLY A 55 -16.97 -11.97 24.40
N GLY A 56 -17.37 -12.47 25.57
CA GLY A 56 -16.57 -13.39 26.39
C GLY A 56 -15.58 -12.71 27.34
N THR A 57 -15.54 -11.38 27.35
CA THR A 57 -15.01 -10.53 28.44
C THR A 57 -15.85 -9.25 28.42
N ASP A 58 -16.54 -8.89 29.50
CA ASP A 58 -17.12 -7.55 29.56
C ASP A 58 -16.00 -6.50 29.60
N MET A 59 -16.28 -5.26 29.19
CA MET A 59 -15.26 -4.21 29.08
C MET A 59 -14.77 -3.69 30.44
N TYR A 60 -15.33 -4.19 31.56
CA TYR A 60 -15.13 -3.64 32.90
C TYR A 60 -14.99 -4.78 33.93
N HIS A 61 -13.79 -5.36 34.00
CA HIS A 61 -13.37 -6.30 35.05
C HIS A 61 -14.13 -7.64 35.14
N GLY A 62 -14.97 -7.97 34.16
CA GLY A 62 -15.67 -9.24 34.12
C GLY A 62 -14.75 -10.43 33.95
N GLN A 63 -15.06 -11.48 34.70
CA GLN A 63 -14.49 -12.79 34.45
C GLN A 63 -14.82 -13.22 33.01
N PRO A 64 -13.89 -13.90 32.32
CA PRO A 64 -14.20 -14.42 31.02
C PRO A 64 -15.43 -15.34 31.09
N CYS A 65 -16.26 -15.33 30.06
CA CYS A 65 -17.52 -16.08 30.01
C CYS A 65 -17.77 -16.62 28.60
N ASN A 66 -18.71 -17.57 28.48
CA ASN A 66 -19.13 -18.06 27.16
C ASN A 66 -19.71 -16.90 26.36
N GLN A 67 -19.27 -16.75 25.12
CA GLN A 67 -19.95 -15.88 24.17
C GLN A 67 -21.40 -16.35 24.00
N LYS A 68 -22.26 -15.40 23.66
CA LYS A 68 -23.67 -15.66 23.34
C LYS A 68 -23.95 -15.15 21.94
N LEU A 69 -24.95 -15.72 21.27
CA LEU A 69 -25.46 -15.22 19.99
C LEU A 69 -26.31 -13.96 20.20
N GLU A 70 -25.69 -12.95 20.80
CA GLU A 70 -26.30 -11.69 21.20
C GLU A 70 -25.46 -10.51 20.67
N ARG A 71 -26.05 -9.31 20.67
CA ARG A 71 -25.37 -8.05 20.30
C ARG A 71 -24.66 -8.17 18.96
N LEU A 72 -23.33 -8.07 18.94
CA LEU A 72 -22.49 -8.05 17.75
C LEU A 72 -22.39 -9.42 17.05
N ASN A 73 -22.86 -10.50 17.66
CA ASN A 73 -22.94 -11.80 16.98
C ASN A 73 -24.23 -11.95 16.15
N ILE A 74 -25.29 -11.17 16.44
CA ILE A 74 -26.55 -11.20 15.69
C ILE A 74 -26.34 -10.77 14.23
N PRO A 75 -25.65 -9.66 13.91
CA PRO A 75 -25.43 -9.27 12.51
C PRO A 75 -24.59 -10.28 11.71
N LEU A 76 -23.66 -11.00 12.35
CA LEU A 76 -22.86 -12.06 11.70
C LEU A 76 -23.73 -13.28 11.40
N GLU A 77 -24.56 -13.71 12.34
CA GLU A 77 -25.53 -14.78 12.12
C GLU A 77 -26.53 -14.38 11.02
N ALA A 78 -27.00 -13.14 11.00
CA ALA A 78 -27.87 -12.64 9.94
C ALA A 78 -27.17 -12.67 8.57
N ALA A 79 -25.90 -12.26 8.49
CA ALA A 79 -25.12 -12.30 7.26
C ALA A 79 -24.90 -13.74 6.76
N PHE A 80 -24.69 -14.69 7.68
CA PHE A 80 -24.64 -16.12 7.38
C PHE A 80 -25.97 -16.66 6.85
N ARG A 81 -27.07 -16.45 7.58
CA ARG A 81 -28.42 -16.94 7.20
C ARG A 81 -28.88 -16.37 5.85
N LYS A 82 -28.64 -15.07 5.63
CA LYS A 82 -29.01 -14.35 4.40
C LYS A 82 -27.96 -14.47 3.27
N LYS A 83 -26.87 -15.24 3.47
CA LYS A 83 -25.77 -15.40 2.51
C LYS A 83 -25.28 -14.07 1.92
N SER A 84 -25.12 -13.08 2.79
CA SER A 84 -24.80 -11.72 2.37
C SER A 84 -23.30 -11.50 2.22
N ILE A 85 -22.96 -10.61 1.30
CA ILE A 85 -21.58 -10.22 1.04
C ILE A 85 -21.06 -9.35 2.18
N VAL A 86 -19.92 -9.76 2.75
CA VAL A 86 -19.20 -9.04 3.81
C VAL A 86 -17.86 -8.56 3.26
N ARG A 87 -17.58 -7.27 3.38
CA ARG A 87 -16.25 -6.71 3.07
C ARG A 87 -15.27 -7.15 4.16
N VAL A 88 -14.09 -7.64 3.78
CA VAL A 88 -13.06 -8.03 4.73
C VAL A 88 -11.88 -7.08 4.65
N VAL A 89 -11.43 -6.61 5.81
CA VAL A 89 -10.16 -5.90 5.97
C VAL A 89 -9.27 -6.70 6.92
N ARG A 90 -8.06 -7.05 6.49
CA ARG A 90 -7.07 -7.73 7.34
C ARG A 90 -6.12 -6.72 7.96
N CYS A 91 -5.96 -6.80 9.28
CA CYS A 91 -5.05 -5.95 10.02
C CYS A 91 -3.73 -6.70 10.27
N MET A 92 -2.61 -6.11 9.87
CA MET A 92 -1.27 -6.63 10.10
C MET A 92 -0.46 -5.64 10.93
N LYS A 93 0.42 -6.13 11.80
CA LYS A 93 1.35 -5.25 12.52
C LYS A 93 2.37 -4.64 11.53
N ASP A 94 2.58 -3.33 11.62
CA ASP A 94 3.64 -2.64 10.88
C ASP A 94 4.95 -2.72 11.67
N GLU A 95 5.87 -3.57 11.24
CA GLU A 95 7.18 -3.71 11.90
C GLU A 95 8.04 -2.44 11.85
N LYS A 96 7.75 -1.51 10.91
CA LYS A 96 8.53 -0.28 10.75
C LYS A 96 8.07 0.86 11.64
N ARG A 97 6.87 0.75 12.24
CA ARG A 97 6.26 1.81 13.04
C ARG A 97 5.93 1.28 14.42
N THR A 98 6.40 1.95 15.47
CA THR A 98 6.00 1.66 16.85
C THR A 98 4.48 1.75 16.97
N ASN A 99 3.84 0.64 17.32
CA ASN A 99 2.37 0.49 17.41
C ASN A 99 1.61 0.82 16.10
N GLY A 100 2.27 0.68 14.94
CA GLY A 100 1.61 0.84 13.65
C GLY A 100 0.91 -0.43 13.21
N ASN A 101 -0.24 -0.27 12.54
CA ASN A 101 -0.94 -1.36 11.85
C ASN A 101 -1.11 -1.00 10.36
N ILE A 102 -1.08 -2.02 9.52
CA ILE A 102 -1.39 -1.97 8.09
C ILE A 102 -2.74 -2.63 7.88
N TYR A 103 -3.68 -1.89 7.31
CA TYR A 103 -5.01 -2.38 6.99
C TYR A 103 -5.09 -2.68 5.49
N ILE A 104 -5.33 -3.95 5.15
CA ILE A 104 -5.40 -4.44 3.78
C ILE A 104 -6.87 -4.73 3.48
N TYR A 105 -7.47 -3.99 2.56
CA TYR A 105 -8.78 -4.37 2.04
C TYR A 105 -8.63 -5.66 1.23
N ASP A 106 -9.21 -6.74 1.73
CA ASP A 106 -9.07 -8.07 1.18
C ASP A 106 -10.25 -8.44 0.28
N GLY A 107 -11.14 -7.51 -0.06
CA GLY A 107 -12.26 -7.80 -0.95
C GLY A 107 -13.51 -8.27 -0.23
N THR A 108 -14.36 -8.98 -0.95
CA THR A 108 -15.67 -9.44 -0.52
C THR A 108 -15.68 -10.93 -0.23
N TYR A 109 -16.34 -11.33 0.85
CA TYR A 109 -16.44 -12.70 1.34
C TYR A 109 -17.90 -13.03 1.65
N MET A 110 -18.23 -14.31 1.69
CA MET A 110 -19.46 -14.83 2.29
C MET A 110 -19.14 -15.68 3.52
N ILE A 111 -20.01 -15.63 4.54
CA ILE A 111 -19.92 -16.58 5.65
C ILE A 111 -20.53 -17.90 5.17
N THR A 112 -19.72 -18.95 5.15
CA THR A 112 -20.09 -20.27 4.62
C THR A 112 -20.38 -21.28 5.72
N ASN A 113 -19.85 -21.07 6.92
CA ASN A 113 -20.07 -21.94 8.05
C ASN A 113 -19.97 -21.14 9.36
N ARG A 114 -20.63 -21.64 10.41
CA ARG A 114 -20.50 -21.13 11.78
C ARG A 114 -20.56 -22.27 12.79
N TRP A 115 -19.78 -22.16 13.86
CA TRP A 115 -19.77 -23.15 14.96
C TRP A 115 -19.36 -22.49 16.27
N GLU A 116 -19.49 -23.25 17.34
CA GLU A 116 -19.03 -22.91 18.69
C GLU A 116 -17.82 -23.78 19.02
N GLU A 117 -16.79 -23.21 19.62
CA GLU A 117 -15.62 -23.96 20.11
C GLU A 117 -15.13 -23.40 21.45
N GLU A 118 -14.40 -24.22 22.21
CA GLU A 118 -13.78 -23.77 23.46
C GLU A 118 -12.55 -22.91 23.16
N GLY A 119 -12.57 -21.65 23.62
CA GLY A 119 -11.45 -20.73 23.51
C GLY A 119 -10.28 -21.09 24.44
N GLN A 120 -9.16 -20.38 24.32
CA GLN A 120 -7.95 -20.63 25.13
C GLN A 120 -8.15 -20.49 26.65
N ASN A 121 -9.22 -19.84 27.07
CA ASN A 121 -9.62 -19.59 28.45
C ASN A 121 -10.69 -20.57 28.96
N GLY A 122 -11.06 -21.60 28.19
CA GLY A 122 -12.08 -22.59 28.56
C GLY A 122 -13.52 -22.16 28.29
N PHE A 123 -13.73 -21.01 27.67
CA PHE A 123 -15.06 -20.46 27.40
C PHE A 123 -15.43 -20.60 25.94
N ILE A 124 -16.70 -20.87 25.67
CA ILE A 124 -17.23 -21.02 24.32
C ILE A 124 -17.10 -19.70 23.55
N VAL A 125 -16.58 -19.77 22.33
CA VAL A 125 -16.51 -18.66 21.37
C VAL A 125 -17.23 -19.05 20.08
N PHE A 126 -17.88 -18.08 19.44
CA PHE A 126 -18.47 -18.26 18.11
C PHE A 126 -17.40 -18.09 17.04
N LYS A 127 -17.43 -18.95 16.03
CA LYS A 127 -16.57 -18.88 14.85
C LYS A 127 -17.41 -18.76 13.60
N PHE A 128 -16.96 -17.92 12.69
CA PHE A 128 -17.56 -17.72 11.38
C PHE A 128 -16.48 -17.93 10.32
N LYS A 129 -16.69 -18.89 9.42
CA LYS A 129 -15.79 -19.11 8.28
C LYS A 129 -16.23 -18.23 7.12
N LEU A 130 -15.44 -17.22 6.83
CA LEU A 130 -15.59 -16.36 5.66
C LEU A 130 -14.77 -16.96 4.52
N VAL A 131 -15.39 -17.11 3.35
CA VAL A 131 -14.73 -17.55 2.11
C VAL A 131 -14.83 -16.44 1.08
N ARG A 132 -13.72 -16.16 0.41
CA ARG A 132 -13.59 -15.08 -0.56
C ARG A 132 -14.44 -15.34 -1.79
N GLU A 133 -15.12 -14.32 -2.30
CA GLU A 133 -15.82 -14.43 -3.59
C GLU A 133 -14.81 -14.62 -4.74
N PRO A 134 -15.14 -15.42 -5.77
CA PRO A 134 -14.26 -15.66 -6.91
C PRO A 134 -13.98 -14.38 -7.72
N ASP A 135 -13.00 -14.46 -8.63
CA ASP A 135 -12.66 -13.40 -9.60
C ASP A 135 -12.17 -12.06 -9.01
N GLN A 136 -11.82 -12.05 -7.72
CA GLN A 136 -11.21 -10.90 -7.07
C GLN A 136 -9.69 -11.02 -7.03
N LYS A 137 -9.00 -9.87 -7.03
CA LYS A 137 -7.56 -9.85 -6.75
C LYS A 137 -7.29 -10.26 -5.30
N PRO A 138 -6.40 -11.24 -5.03
CA PRO A 138 -6.13 -11.73 -3.68
C PRO A 138 -5.17 -10.78 -2.95
N ALA A 139 -5.68 -9.66 -2.41
CA ALA A 139 -4.84 -8.59 -1.87
C ALA A 139 -3.94 -9.06 -0.71
N PHE A 140 -4.49 -9.85 0.22
CA PHE A 140 -3.72 -10.45 1.32
C PHE A 140 -2.79 -11.56 0.84
N GLY A 141 -3.22 -12.40 -0.11
CA GLY A 141 -2.35 -13.39 -0.74
C GLY A 141 -1.12 -12.76 -1.40
N ILE A 142 -1.32 -11.67 -2.16
CA ILE A 142 -0.25 -10.86 -2.75
C ILE A 142 0.67 -10.31 -1.65
N TRP A 143 0.10 -9.76 -0.57
CA TRP A 143 0.89 -9.25 0.56
C TRP A 143 1.77 -10.33 1.17
N LYS A 144 1.22 -11.53 1.42
CA LYS A 144 1.96 -12.67 1.98
C LYS A 144 3.07 -13.15 1.06
N SER A 145 2.81 -13.28 -0.24
CA SER A 145 3.83 -13.61 -1.24
C SER A 145 5.00 -12.63 -1.21
N ILE A 146 4.72 -11.33 -1.09
CA ILE A 146 5.75 -10.28 -1.01
C ILE A 146 6.60 -10.41 0.26
N GLN A 147 5.99 -10.70 1.41
CA GLN A 147 6.75 -10.93 2.63
C GLN A 147 7.66 -12.16 2.49
N ASN A 148 7.14 -13.25 1.92
CA ASN A 148 7.92 -14.47 1.69
C ASN A 148 9.12 -14.20 0.77
N TRP A 149 8.93 -13.47 -0.33
CA TRP A 149 10.03 -13.08 -1.23
C TRP A 149 11.06 -12.19 -0.54
N ARG A 150 10.60 -11.19 0.22
CA ARG A 150 11.48 -10.25 0.92
C ARG A 150 12.32 -10.94 2.01
N ASN A 151 11.75 -11.95 2.65
CA ASN A 151 12.41 -12.73 3.70
C ASN A 151 13.19 -13.94 3.16
N GLY A 152 13.22 -14.14 1.83
CA GLY A 152 13.92 -15.27 1.20
C GLY A 152 13.28 -16.64 1.46
N LEU A 153 12.01 -16.68 1.89
CA LEU A 153 11.27 -17.92 2.14
C LEU A 153 10.75 -18.56 0.86
N SER A 154 10.62 -17.78 -0.22
CA SER A 154 10.27 -18.28 -1.55
C SER A 154 10.89 -17.43 -2.65
N ILE A 155 11.01 -17.99 -3.84
CA ILE A 155 11.52 -17.30 -5.03
C ILE A 155 10.36 -16.58 -5.72
N ARG A 156 10.60 -15.34 -6.17
CA ARG A 156 9.61 -14.60 -6.96
C ARG A 156 9.50 -15.19 -8.37
N PRO A 157 8.29 -15.53 -8.86
CA PRO A 157 8.09 -15.98 -10.23
C PRO A 157 8.68 -14.98 -11.24
N GLY A 158 9.32 -15.48 -12.29
CA GLY A 158 9.93 -14.64 -13.32
C GLY A 158 11.17 -13.85 -12.89
N LEU A 159 11.78 -14.13 -11.73
CA LEU A 159 13.01 -13.46 -11.30
C LEU A 159 14.15 -13.72 -12.29
N ILE A 160 14.69 -12.65 -12.85
CA ILE A 160 15.83 -12.66 -13.78
C ILE A 160 17.13 -12.34 -13.03
N LEU A 161 17.10 -11.31 -12.19
CA LEU A 161 18.27 -10.82 -11.46
C LEU A 161 17.86 -10.39 -10.05
N GLU A 162 18.61 -10.85 -9.05
CA GLU A 162 18.36 -10.49 -7.64
C GLU A 162 18.61 -9.01 -7.35
N ASP A 163 19.58 -8.39 -8.02
CA ASP A 163 19.93 -6.99 -7.79
C ASP A 163 20.53 -6.33 -9.03
N LEU A 164 19.70 -5.56 -9.74
CA LEU A 164 20.08 -4.72 -10.87
C LEU A 164 21.08 -3.62 -10.47
N SER A 165 21.11 -3.21 -9.21
CA SER A 165 22.06 -2.21 -8.72
C SER A 165 23.45 -2.78 -8.44
N ASN A 166 23.59 -4.11 -8.40
CA ASN A 166 24.81 -4.82 -8.05
C ASN A 166 25.44 -4.32 -6.73
N GLY A 167 24.63 -4.19 -5.68
CA GLY A 167 25.03 -3.72 -4.35
C GLY A 167 25.20 -2.21 -4.21
N ALA A 168 24.92 -1.42 -5.25
CA ALA A 168 25.05 0.04 -5.18
C ALA A 168 23.96 0.71 -4.33
N GLU A 169 22.78 0.09 -4.22
CA GLU A 169 21.68 0.57 -3.39
C GLU A 169 21.63 -0.18 -2.05
N ASN A 170 21.17 0.50 -0.99
CA ASN A 170 20.96 -0.14 0.32
C ASN A 170 19.88 -1.24 0.31
N LEU A 171 18.97 -1.18 -0.66
CA LEU A 171 17.93 -2.17 -0.90
C LEU A 171 18.11 -2.70 -2.32
N LYS A 172 18.20 -4.03 -2.47
CA LYS A 172 18.32 -4.70 -3.77
C LYS A 172 17.19 -4.28 -4.71
N VAL A 173 17.53 -4.05 -5.98
CA VAL A 173 16.55 -3.74 -7.04
C VAL A 173 16.36 -4.99 -7.90
N CYS A 174 15.41 -5.85 -7.55
CA CYS A 174 15.16 -7.08 -8.30
C CYS A 174 14.60 -6.80 -9.70
N LEU A 175 15.03 -7.60 -10.69
CA LEU A 175 14.49 -7.60 -12.05
C LEU A 175 13.64 -8.85 -12.27
N VAL A 176 12.41 -8.67 -12.72
CA VAL A 176 11.41 -9.73 -12.89
C VAL A 176 10.70 -9.56 -14.23
N ASN A 177 10.50 -10.65 -14.96
CA ASN A 177 9.66 -10.70 -16.15
C ASN A 177 8.78 -11.96 -16.13
N GLU A 178 7.47 -11.75 -16.15
CA GLU A 178 6.45 -12.81 -16.15
C GLU A 178 5.62 -12.77 -17.44
N VAL A 179 5.99 -11.93 -18.41
CA VAL A 179 5.20 -11.65 -19.63
C VAL A 179 5.76 -12.41 -20.84
N ASP A 180 7.07 -12.36 -21.03
CA ASP A 180 7.75 -12.96 -22.18
C ASP A 180 9.14 -13.48 -21.81
N LYS A 181 9.97 -13.78 -22.81
CA LYS A 181 11.32 -14.34 -22.65
C LYS A 181 12.43 -13.28 -22.66
N GLU A 182 12.11 -11.99 -22.58
CA GLU A 182 13.12 -10.93 -22.53
C GLU A 182 13.86 -10.96 -21.18
N ASN A 183 15.18 -11.10 -21.22
CA ASN A 183 16.04 -11.23 -20.03
C ASN A 183 16.42 -9.88 -19.39
N GLY A 184 15.71 -8.80 -19.71
CA GLY A 184 15.94 -7.49 -19.12
C GLY A 184 16.33 -6.40 -20.09
N PRO A 185 16.55 -5.18 -19.56
CA PRO A 185 16.83 -4.01 -20.39
C PRO A 185 18.17 -4.12 -21.12
N ALA A 186 18.29 -3.39 -22.23
CA ALA A 186 19.57 -3.18 -22.89
C ALA A 186 20.64 -2.69 -21.90
N LEU A 187 21.90 -3.10 -22.15
CA LEU A 187 23.03 -2.81 -21.28
C LEU A 187 23.15 -1.32 -20.96
N PHE A 188 23.19 -1.00 -19.67
CA PHE A 188 23.42 0.35 -19.14
C PHE A 188 24.24 0.26 -17.86
N ARG A 189 24.86 1.38 -17.46
CA ARG A 189 25.59 1.45 -16.18
C ARG A 189 24.67 1.94 -15.06
N TYR A 190 24.48 1.12 -14.04
CA TYR A 190 23.78 1.55 -12.82
C TYR A 190 24.66 2.56 -12.04
N VAL A 191 24.10 3.72 -11.69
CA VAL A 191 24.79 4.74 -10.87
C VAL A 191 23.81 5.37 -9.88
N THR A 192 24.27 5.63 -8.65
CA THR A 192 23.47 6.26 -7.58
C THR A 192 23.72 7.76 -7.41
N SER A 193 24.74 8.28 -8.10
CA SER A 193 25.09 9.69 -8.12
C SER A 193 24.90 10.29 -9.51
N LEU A 194 24.61 11.59 -9.54
CA LEU A 194 24.60 12.35 -10.78
C LEU A 194 26.04 12.59 -11.24
N ILE A 195 26.28 12.31 -12.51
CA ILE A 195 27.54 12.63 -13.18
C ILE A 195 27.35 14.02 -13.76
N HIS A 196 27.81 15.03 -13.04
CA HIS A 196 27.70 16.41 -13.46
C HIS A 196 28.98 16.89 -14.16
N GLU A 197 28.81 17.67 -15.23
CA GLU A 197 29.75 18.74 -15.53
C GLU A 197 29.46 19.87 -14.54
N VAL A 198 30.49 20.42 -13.90
CA VAL A 198 30.36 21.41 -12.82
C VAL A 198 29.51 22.58 -13.32
N ILE A 199 28.33 22.78 -12.72
CA ILE A 199 27.54 24.00 -12.96
C ILE A 199 28.19 25.10 -12.14
N ASN A 200 29.13 25.83 -12.77
CA ASN A 200 29.68 27.04 -12.20
C ASN A 200 28.54 28.07 -12.01
N ASN A 201 28.56 28.81 -10.90
CA ASN A 201 27.66 29.94 -10.60
C ASN A 201 26.21 29.63 -10.18
N ILE A 202 25.96 28.58 -9.39
CA ILE A 202 24.69 28.50 -8.63
C ILE A 202 24.86 29.37 -7.37
N PRO A 203 24.11 30.50 -7.22
CA PRO A 203 24.18 31.31 -6.00
C PRO A 203 23.81 30.48 -4.78
N SER A 204 24.37 30.79 -3.60
CA SER A 204 23.93 30.17 -2.35
C SER A 204 22.44 30.43 -2.16
N MET A 205 21.63 29.38 -2.21
CA MET A 205 20.16 29.50 -2.27
C MET A 205 19.48 29.56 -0.92
N VAL A 206 20.22 29.39 0.18
CA VAL A 206 19.70 29.49 1.53
C VAL A 206 20.82 29.89 2.49
N ASP A 207 20.49 30.69 3.50
CA ASP A 207 21.31 30.79 4.69
C ASP A 207 21.26 29.43 5.42
N ARG A 208 22.42 28.88 5.75
CA ARG A 208 22.49 27.65 6.55
C ARG A 208 21.80 27.90 7.88
N CYS A 209 20.88 27.02 8.31
CA CYS A 209 20.31 27.18 9.65
C CYS A 209 21.44 27.12 10.69
N ALA A 210 21.44 28.06 11.64
CA ALA A 210 22.29 28.01 12.84
C ALA A 210 21.87 26.93 13.86
N CYS A 211 20.88 26.11 13.51
CA CYS A 211 20.39 25.00 14.31
C CYS A 211 21.53 24.00 14.62
N GLY A 212 21.75 23.66 15.89
CA GLY A 212 22.64 22.57 16.29
C GLY A 212 22.26 21.23 15.65
N ARG A 213 23.19 20.27 15.59
CA ARG A 213 22.94 18.93 14.99
C ARG A 213 21.65 18.34 15.59
N ARG A 214 20.65 18.11 14.73
CA ARG A 214 19.32 17.52 15.02
C ARG A 214 18.25 18.46 15.61
N SER A 215 18.47 19.77 15.72
CA SER A 215 17.47 20.70 16.30
C SER A 215 16.58 21.41 15.27
N CYS A 216 16.79 21.21 13.96
CA CYS A 216 15.93 21.81 12.93
C CYS A 216 14.64 20.99 12.77
N GLY A 217 13.65 21.26 13.61
CA GLY A 217 12.27 20.72 13.49
C GLY A 217 11.36 21.60 12.64
N SER A 218 11.84 22.74 12.16
CA SER A 218 11.02 23.72 11.46
C SER A 218 10.75 23.27 10.03
N LYS A 219 9.49 22.96 9.74
CA LYS A 219 8.93 22.68 8.40
C LYS A 219 8.94 23.92 7.49
N HIS A 220 10.00 24.73 7.50
CA HIS A 220 10.11 25.82 6.53
C HIS A 220 10.42 25.21 5.16
N VAL A 221 9.35 24.97 4.39
CA VAL A 221 9.43 24.75 2.95
C VAL A 221 9.82 26.10 2.35
N PHE A 222 11.11 26.37 2.23
CA PHE A 222 11.59 27.48 1.42
C PHE A 222 11.28 27.14 -0.04
N ARG A 223 10.36 27.90 -0.62
CA ARG A 223 9.93 27.74 -2.01
C ARG A 223 10.48 28.89 -2.83
N GLU A 224 11.80 28.95 -2.96
CA GLU A 224 12.42 29.86 -3.90
C GLU A 224 12.41 29.25 -5.30
N LYS A 225 11.95 30.04 -6.28
CA LYS A 225 12.02 29.65 -7.69
C LYS A 225 13.47 29.75 -8.13
N LEU A 226 14.07 28.60 -8.43
CA LEU A 226 15.33 28.52 -9.14
C LEU A 226 15.18 29.20 -10.51
N SER A 227 15.73 30.40 -10.69
CA SER A 227 15.86 31.01 -12.02
C SER A 227 17.15 30.48 -12.67
N VAL A 228 17.12 29.23 -13.13
CA VAL A 228 18.22 28.74 -13.98
C VAL A 228 18.05 29.37 -15.35
N SER A 229 19.06 30.11 -15.81
CA SER A 229 19.04 30.78 -17.12
C SER A 229 19.08 29.81 -18.30
N SER A 230 19.39 28.53 -18.05
CA SER A 230 19.46 27.46 -19.05
C SER A 230 18.57 26.27 -18.67
N SER A 231 18.06 25.58 -19.69
CA SER A 231 17.30 24.34 -19.50
C SER A 231 18.28 23.20 -19.18
N LEU A 232 18.23 22.68 -17.96
CA LEU A 232 19.02 21.51 -17.56
C LEU A 232 18.31 20.21 -17.96
N VAL A 233 19.06 19.24 -18.48
CA VAL A 233 18.55 17.93 -18.90
C VAL A 233 19.37 16.83 -18.21
N ILE A 234 18.67 15.87 -17.58
CA ILE A 234 19.29 14.66 -17.03
C ILE A 234 19.09 13.52 -18.04
N SER A 235 20.17 12.97 -18.57
CA SER A 235 20.13 11.87 -19.53
C SER A 235 20.47 10.54 -18.86
N ALA A 236 19.46 9.65 -18.76
CA ALA A 236 19.64 8.30 -18.24
C ALA A 236 19.87 7.24 -19.35
N LYS A 237 20.31 7.66 -20.55
CA LYS A 237 20.43 6.78 -21.72
C LYS A 237 21.51 5.70 -21.53
N LYS A 238 22.70 6.10 -21.06
CA LYS A 238 23.86 5.20 -20.86
C LYS A 238 24.13 4.88 -19.40
N SER A 239 23.75 5.77 -18.48
CA SER A 239 23.95 5.60 -17.04
C SER A 239 22.78 6.19 -16.28
N GLY A 240 22.30 5.51 -15.26
CA GLY A 240 21.23 5.99 -14.38
C GLY A 240 20.87 4.96 -13.32
N ASN A 241 20.00 5.33 -12.38
CA ASN A 241 19.45 4.41 -11.38
C ASN A 241 18.08 3.86 -11.82
N VAL A 242 17.39 3.16 -10.91
CA VAL A 242 16.05 2.59 -11.10
C VAL A 242 14.99 3.60 -11.56
N ALA A 243 15.14 4.89 -11.25
CA ALA A 243 14.12 5.90 -11.56
C ALA A 243 13.86 6.06 -13.06
N ARG A 244 14.85 5.72 -13.91
CA ARG A 244 14.73 5.77 -15.38
C ARG A 244 13.64 4.85 -15.96
N PHE A 245 13.21 3.85 -15.19
CA PHE A 245 12.24 2.85 -15.62
C PHE A 245 10.79 3.19 -15.22
N MET A 246 10.57 4.29 -14.49
CA MET A 246 9.20 4.72 -14.16
C MET A 246 8.49 5.25 -15.39
N ASN A 247 7.27 4.77 -15.61
CA ASN A 247 6.47 5.11 -16.78
C ASN A 247 5.58 6.34 -16.59
N HIS A 248 5.12 6.85 -17.72
CA HIS A 248 4.11 7.91 -17.78
C HIS A 248 2.73 7.42 -17.35
N SER A 249 1.97 8.28 -16.67
CA SER A 249 0.52 8.13 -16.51
C SER A 249 -0.20 9.47 -16.49
N CYS A 250 -1.36 9.55 -17.14
CA CYS A 250 -2.28 10.68 -17.00
C CYS A 250 -3.02 10.70 -15.64
N SER A 251 -2.86 9.64 -14.84
CA SER A 251 -3.31 9.60 -13.44
C SER A 251 -2.19 9.02 -12.58
N PRO A 252 -1.15 9.82 -12.30
CA PRO A 252 0.05 9.34 -11.60
C PRO A 252 -0.24 9.03 -10.12
N ASN A 253 0.66 8.26 -9.51
CA ASN A 253 0.73 8.04 -8.07
C ASN A 253 2.04 8.57 -7.45
N VAL A 254 2.96 9.05 -8.29
CA VAL A 254 4.22 9.68 -7.93
C VAL A 254 4.27 11.07 -8.57
N PHE A 255 4.74 12.05 -7.81
CA PHE A 255 5.12 13.36 -8.33
C PHE A 255 6.63 13.55 -8.19
N TRP A 256 7.19 14.50 -8.92
CA TRP A 256 8.60 14.83 -8.84
C TRP A 256 8.80 16.29 -8.42
N GLN A 257 9.94 16.58 -7.81
CA GLN A 257 10.32 17.92 -7.39
C GLN A 257 11.83 18.11 -7.55
N SER A 258 12.25 19.30 -7.97
CA SER A 258 13.66 19.68 -7.97
C SER A 258 14.16 19.90 -6.54
N ILE A 259 15.33 19.37 -6.24
CA ILE A 259 15.98 19.47 -4.93
C ILE A 259 17.39 19.99 -5.14
N ALA A 260 17.73 21.12 -4.54
CA ALA A 260 19.09 21.62 -4.51
C ALA A 260 19.79 21.09 -3.25
N ARG A 261 20.99 20.53 -3.40
CA ARG A 261 21.82 20.07 -2.27
C ARG A 261 23.26 20.51 -2.48
N GLU A 262 23.85 21.12 -1.46
CA GLU A 262 25.27 21.44 -1.42
C GLU A 262 26.11 20.18 -1.15
N GLN A 263 27.13 19.94 -1.97
CA GLN A 263 28.15 18.91 -1.78
C GLN A 263 29.53 19.51 -2.05
N ASN A 264 30.43 19.44 -1.08
CA ASN A 264 31.81 19.98 -1.19
C ASN A 264 31.86 21.44 -1.70
N GLY A 265 30.93 22.30 -1.24
CA GLY A 265 30.84 23.70 -1.65
C GLY A 265 30.16 23.94 -3.01
N LEU A 266 29.76 22.89 -3.72
CA LEU A 266 29.04 22.98 -4.99
C LEU A 266 27.58 22.64 -4.79
N TRP A 267 26.68 23.47 -5.32
CA TRP A 267 25.25 23.16 -5.36
C TRP A 267 24.97 22.19 -6.51
N CYS A 268 24.31 21.08 -6.20
CA CYS A 268 23.87 20.11 -7.20
C CYS A 268 22.34 20.06 -7.22
N LEU A 269 21.77 20.00 -8.42
CA LEU A 269 20.33 19.88 -8.62
C LEU A 269 19.95 18.41 -8.86
N TYR A 270 19.01 17.93 -8.07
CA TYR A 270 18.45 16.59 -8.11
C TYR A 270 16.98 16.63 -8.49
N ILE A 271 16.48 15.52 -9.02
CA ILE A 271 15.04 15.25 -9.14
C ILE A 271 14.68 14.22 -8.07
N GLY A 272 13.88 14.63 -7.09
CA GLY A 272 13.31 13.73 -6.10
C GLY A 272 11.91 13.28 -6.54
N PHE A 273 11.63 11.99 -6.40
CA PHE A 273 10.31 11.41 -6.64
C PHE A 273 9.63 11.08 -5.31
N PHE A 274 8.36 11.45 -5.19
CA PHE A 274 7.60 11.35 -3.96
C PHE A 274 6.23 10.73 -4.23
N ALA A 275 5.78 9.86 -3.33
CA ALA A 275 4.45 9.28 -3.42
C ALA A 275 3.37 10.35 -3.15
N MET A 276 2.36 10.42 -4.02
CA MET A 276 1.22 11.33 -3.86
C MET A 276 0.17 10.81 -2.88
N LYS A 277 0.22 9.51 -2.58
CA LYS A 277 -0.75 8.77 -1.78
C LYS A 277 -0.13 7.48 -1.27
N HIS A 278 -0.85 6.73 -0.42
CA HIS A 278 -0.46 5.36 -0.11
C HIS A 278 -0.53 4.50 -1.39
N ILE A 279 0.55 3.75 -1.67
CA ILE A 279 0.68 2.91 -2.86
C ILE A 279 0.77 1.46 -2.39
N PRO A 280 -0.25 0.61 -2.66
CA PRO A 280 -0.18 -0.81 -2.35
C PRO A 280 1.01 -1.48 -3.05
N PRO A 281 1.63 -2.49 -2.44
CA PRO A 281 2.70 -3.25 -3.08
C PRO A 281 2.30 -3.79 -4.46
N LEU A 282 3.28 -3.94 -5.36
CA LEU A 282 3.10 -4.32 -6.78
C LEU A 282 2.24 -3.37 -7.63
N THR A 283 1.81 -2.24 -7.08
CA THR A 283 1.24 -1.16 -7.91
C THR A 283 2.38 -0.44 -8.63
N GLU A 284 2.31 -0.36 -9.95
CA GLU A 284 3.31 0.34 -10.76
C GLU A 284 3.45 1.81 -10.33
N LEU A 285 4.69 2.26 -10.16
CA LEU A 285 5.02 3.67 -9.90
C LEU A 285 5.03 4.43 -11.22
N ARG A 286 4.20 5.47 -11.30
CA ARG A 286 4.03 6.28 -12.51
C ARG A 286 3.95 7.75 -12.18
N TYR A 287 4.58 8.57 -13.01
CA TYR A 287 4.53 10.03 -12.91
C TYR A 287 4.07 10.66 -14.22
N ASP A 288 3.66 11.94 -14.17
CA ASP A 288 3.35 12.67 -15.39
C ASP A 288 4.64 13.21 -16.02
N TYR A 289 4.88 12.87 -17.30
CA TYR A 289 6.06 13.33 -18.03
C TYR A 289 5.94 14.81 -18.40
N GLY A 290 4.74 15.38 -18.29
CA GLY A 290 4.44 16.73 -18.72
C GLY A 290 4.23 16.82 -20.23
N LYS A 291 4.01 18.06 -20.68
CA LYS A 291 3.87 18.42 -22.09
C LYS A 291 5.23 18.86 -22.62
N SER A 292 5.66 18.33 -23.75
CA SER A 292 6.86 18.87 -24.41
C SER A 292 6.50 20.17 -25.14
N ARG A 293 7.45 21.11 -25.22
CA ARG A 293 7.29 22.34 -26.01
C ARG A 293 7.66 22.16 -27.49
N GLY A 294 8.16 21.00 -27.87
CA GLY A 294 8.60 20.70 -29.23
C GLY A 294 8.97 19.23 -29.38
N GLY A 295 8.34 18.56 -30.35
CA GLY A 295 8.48 17.12 -30.57
C GLY A 295 7.11 16.45 -30.80
N GLY A 296 7.08 15.39 -31.60
CA GLY A 296 5.85 14.65 -31.88
C GLY A 296 5.28 14.02 -30.61
N LYS A 297 3.96 14.15 -30.44
CA LYS A 297 3.22 13.50 -29.35
C LYS A 297 3.34 11.99 -29.47
N LYS A 298 3.67 11.33 -28.36
CA LYS A 298 3.66 9.86 -28.27
C LYS A 298 2.31 9.38 -27.79
N MET A 299 1.86 8.23 -28.30
CA MET A 299 0.62 7.60 -27.86
C MET A 299 0.72 7.17 -26.40
N CYS A 300 -0.26 7.54 -25.58
CA CYS A 300 -0.30 7.19 -24.17
C CYS A 300 -1.01 5.84 -23.97
N LEU A 301 -0.29 4.89 -23.37
CA LEU A 301 -0.78 3.54 -23.07
C LEU A 301 -0.97 3.31 -21.56
N CYS A 302 -1.21 4.37 -20.78
CA CYS A 302 -1.34 4.25 -19.32
C CYS A 302 -2.63 3.53 -18.87
N ARG A 303 -3.62 3.38 -19.76
CA ARG A 303 -4.90 2.68 -19.57
C ARG A 303 -5.78 3.23 -18.43
N THR A 304 -5.54 4.45 -17.99
CA THR A 304 -6.39 5.07 -16.97
C THR A 304 -7.69 5.57 -17.60
N LYS A 305 -8.78 5.61 -16.82
CA LYS A 305 -10.09 6.13 -17.30
C LYS A 305 -10.02 7.60 -17.77
N LYS A 306 -9.05 8.36 -17.26
CA LYS A 306 -8.82 9.78 -17.59
C LYS A 306 -7.59 9.97 -18.50
N CYS A 307 -7.26 8.97 -19.32
CA CYS A 307 -6.13 9.05 -20.23
C CYS A 307 -6.32 10.17 -21.27
N CYS A 308 -5.31 11.00 -21.45
CA CYS A 308 -5.32 12.08 -22.45
C CYS A 308 -4.98 11.60 -23.88
N GLY A 309 -4.76 10.30 -24.08
CA GLY A 309 -4.42 9.68 -25.37
C GLY A 309 -2.99 9.90 -25.85
N SER A 310 -2.29 10.94 -25.38
CA SER A 310 -0.91 11.22 -25.74
C SER A 310 -0.13 11.94 -24.63
N PHE A 311 1.20 11.88 -24.71
CA PHE A 311 2.13 12.60 -23.85
C PHE A 311 3.36 13.08 -24.64
N GLY A 312 4.15 13.95 -24.02
CA GLY A 312 5.20 14.70 -24.72
C GLY A 312 4.61 15.84 -25.52
#